data_AF-T0ZAQ2-F1
#
_entry.id   AF-T0ZAQ2-F1
#
_cell.length_a   1.000
_cell.length_b   1.000
_cell.length_c   1.000
_cell.angle_alpha   90.00
_cell.angle_beta   90.00
_cell.angle_gamma   90.00
#
_symmetry.space_group_name_H-M   'P 1'
#
loop_
_entity.id
_entity.type
_entity.pdbx_description
1 polymer ?
#
loop_
_entity_poly.entity_id
_entity_poly.type
_entity_poly.pdbx_seq_one_letter_code
_entity_poly.pdbx_strand_id
1 'polypeptide(L)'
;KDATVCAENLLASLRRPYQLENLVLCVTVSIGIAVYPTDGADGDTVLRHADIAMLNAKRRGGAQYQLFNPRMSERVAKQGTVEFLTG
;
A
#
# COMPACT_ATOMS: atom_id res chain seq x y z
N LYS A 1 4.27 -11.17 -11.43
CA LYS A 1 2.84 -11.23 -11.86
C LYS A 1 1.95 -11.66 -10.69
N ASP A 2 2.38 -12.60 -9.87
CA ASP A 2 1.57 -13.07 -8.72
C ASP A 2 1.33 -11.98 -7.66
N ALA A 3 2.34 -11.17 -7.34
CA ALA A 3 2.22 -10.11 -6.34
C ALA A 3 1.13 -9.05 -6.68
N THR A 4 1.01 -8.66 -7.96
CA THR A 4 -0.02 -7.70 -8.39
C THR A 4 -1.42 -8.30 -8.35
N VAL A 5 -1.57 -9.58 -8.74
CA VAL A 5 -2.84 -10.30 -8.62
C VAL A 5 -3.26 -10.44 -7.16
N CYS A 6 -2.34 -10.78 -6.25
CA CYS A 6 -2.62 -10.81 -4.82
C CYS A 6 -3.08 -9.43 -4.29
N ALA A 7 -2.41 -8.35 -4.71
CA ALA A 7 -2.77 -7.00 -4.31
C ALA A 7 -4.17 -6.60 -4.82
N GLU A 8 -4.51 -6.94 -6.07
CA GLU A 8 -5.84 -6.71 -6.65
C GLU A 8 -6.92 -7.48 -5.88
N ASN A 9 -6.67 -8.75 -5.54
CA ASN A 9 -7.59 -9.57 -4.75
C ASN A 9 -7.80 -9.00 -3.33
N LEU A 10 -6.74 -8.52 -2.68
CA LEU A 10 -6.84 -7.87 -1.36
C LEU A 10 -7.65 -6.58 -1.44
N LEU A 11 -7.38 -5.73 -2.44
CA LEU A 11 -8.14 -4.50 -2.66
C LEU A 11 -9.62 -4.79 -2.91
N ALA A 12 -9.93 -5.77 -3.76
CA ALA A 12 -11.31 -6.16 -4.06
C ALA A 12 -12.04 -6.72 -2.83
N SER A 13 -11.34 -7.46 -1.98
CA SER A 13 -11.91 -8.05 -0.77
C SER A 13 -12.18 -7.01 0.31
N LEU A 14 -11.25 -6.06 0.49
CA LEU A 14 -11.33 -5.04 1.54
C LEU A 14 -12.24 -3.86 1.18
N ARG A 15 -12.53 -3.64 -0.11
CA ARG A 15 -13.46 -2.58 -0.56
C ARG A 15 -14.93 -2.84 -0.22
N ARG A 16 -15.28 -4.04 0.25
CA ARG A 16 -16.66 -4.35 0.62
C ARG A 16 -17.01 -3.70 1.96
N PRO A 17 -18.19 -3.07 2.11
CA PRO A 17 -18.61 -2.56 3.41
C PRO A 17 -18.74 -3.70 4.43
N TYR A 18 -18.30 -3.44 5.65
CA TYR A 18 -18.39 -4.36 6.76
C TYR A 18 -19.51 -3.93 7.70
N GLN A 19 -20.48 -4.82 7.93
CA GLN A 19 -21.53 -4.60 8.91
C GLN A 19 -20.99 -4.96 10.29
N LEU A 20 -20.83 -3.95 11.17
CA LEU A 20 -20.53 -4.15 12.58
C LEU A 20 -21.70 -3.61 13.39
N GLU A 21 -22.55 -4.51 13.88
CA GLU A 21 -23.77 -4.16 14.60
C GLU A 21 -24.63 -3.15 13.78
N ASN A 22 -24.79 -1.94 14.30
CA ASN A 22 -25.52 -0.81 13.74
C ASN A 22 -24.64 0.14 12.90
N LEU A 23 -23.37 -0.19 12.65
CA LEU A 23 -22.43 0.59 11.86
C LEU A 23 -22.08 -0.11 10.54
N VAL A 24 -21.91 0.69 9.49
CA VAL A 24 -21.34 0.26 8.21
C VAL A 24 -19.93 0.85 8.12
N LEU A 25 -18.91 -0.01 8.14
CA LEU A 25 -17.53 0.40 7.99
C LEU A 25 -17.05 0.20 6.55
N CYS A 26 -16.60 1.28 5.93
CA CYS A 26 -15.91 1.25 4.65
C CYS A 26 -14.41 1.41 4.90
N VAL A 27 -13.64 0.35 4.68
CA VAL A 27 -12.18 0.39 4.79
C VAL A 27 -11.55 0.37 3.40
N THR A 28 -10.39 1.00 3.28
CA THR A 28 -9.55 0.91 2.09
C THR A 28 -8.13 0.59 2.51
N VAL A 29 -7.37 -0.03 1.62
CA VAL A 29 -5.95 -0.33 1.85
C VAL A 29 -5.11 0.29 0.75
N SER A 30 -3.92 0.75 1.11
CA SER A 30 -2.87 1.12 0.16
C SER A 30 -1.75 0.10 0.25
N ILE A 31 -1.31 -0.45 -0.88
CA ILE A 31 -0.36 -1.56 -0.93
C ILE A 31 0.91 -1.13 -1.67
N GLY A 32 2.07 -1.41 -1.09
CA GLY A 32 3.37 -1.25 -1.76
C GLY A 32 3.97 -2.59 -2.11
N ILE A 33 4.55 -2.71 -3.30
CA ILE A 33 5.14 -3.95 -3.80
C ILE A 33 6.57 -3.69 -4.23
N ALA A 34 7.52 -4.48 -3.72
CA ALA A 34 8.91 -4.53 -4.18
C ALA A 34 9.33 -5.99 -4.35
N VAL A 35 10.17 -6.27 -5.34
CA VAL A 35 10.54 -7.62 -5.77
C VAL A 35 12.05 -7.83 -5.68
N TYR A 36 12.50 -8.76 -4.84
CA TYR A 36 13.89 -9.25 -4.91
C TYR A 36 14.13 -10.04 -6.20
N PRO A 37 15.30 -9.91 -6.87
CA PRO A 37 16.40 -8.98 -6.57
C PRO A 37 16.28 -7.61 -7.27
N THR A 38 15.25 -7.42 -8.10
CA THR A 38 15.09 -6.23 -8.96
C THR A 38 15.00 -4.92 -8.19
N ASP A 39 14.27 -4.94 -7.07
CA ASP A 39 14.00 -3.78 -6.24
C ASP A 39 14.82 -3.81 -4.94
N GLY A 40 15.89 -4.59 -4.85
CA GLY A 40 16.74 -4.62 -3.65
C GLY A 40 17.61 -5.87 -3.57
N ALA A 41 18.83 -5.72 -3.06
CA ALA A 41 19.79 -6.81 -2.95
C ALA A 41 19.64 -7.64 -1.67
N ASP A 42 18.86 -7.15 -0.70
CA ASP A 42 18.62 -7.77 0.60
C ASP A 42 17.20 -7.47 1.10
N GLY A 43 16.77 -8.19 2.13
CA GLY A 43 15.42 -8.10 2.69
C GLY A 43 15.08 -6.71 3.22
N ASP A 44 16.02 -6.05 3.91
CA ASP A 44 15.80 -4.72 4.48
C ASP A 44 15.56 -3.68 3.39
N THR A 45 16.33 -3.76 2.31
CA THR A 45 16.19 -2.89 1.14
C THR A 45 14.84 -3.11 0.45
N VAL A 46 14.44 -4.37 0.24
CA VAL A 46 13.14 -4.70 -0.38
C VAL A 46 11.98 -4.21 0.48
N LEU A 47 12.02 -4.42 1.80
CA LEU A 47 10.99 -3.93 2.72
C LEU A 47 10.89 -2.41 2.69
N ARG A 48 12.02 -1.71 2.76
CA ARG A 48 12.06 -0.24 2.66
C ARG A 48 11.47 0.26 1.33
N HIS A 49 11.78 -0.41 0.23
CA HIS A 49 11.25 -0.04 -1.09
C HIS A 49 9.75 -0.33 -1.23
N ALA A 50 9.25 -1.43 -0.63
CA ALA A 50 7.81 -1.69 -0.54
C ALA A 50 7.10 -0.60 0.27
N ASP A 51 7.67 -0.15 1.40
CA ASP A 51 7.12 0.96 2.19
C ASP A 51 7.07 2.28 1.40
N ILE A 52 8.12 2.61 0.65
CA ILE A 52 8.14 3.77 -0.25
C ILE A 52 7.01 3.69 -1.27
N ALA A 53 6.80 2.52 -1.88
CA ALA A 53 5.72 2.30 -2.83
C ALA A 53 4.34 2.44 -2.18
N MET A 54 4.14 1.90 -0.97
CA MET A 54 2.90 2.03 -0.20
C MET A 54 2.58 3.50 0.11
N LEU A 55 3.58 4.26 0.56
CA LEU A 55 3.42 5.69 0.82
C LEU A 55 3.08 6.46 -0.44
N ASN A 56 3.64 6.06 -1.59
CA ASN A 56 3.26 6.62 -2.88
C ASN A 56 1.79 6.33 -3.21
N ALA A 57 1.32 5.09 -2.98
CA ALA A 57 -0.08 4.73 -3.14
C ALA A 57 -1.02 5.59 -2.28
N LYS A 58 -0.68 5.80 -0.99
CA LYS A 58 -1.43 6.70 -0.09
C LYS A 58 -1.51 8.12 -0.65
N ARG A 59 -0.39 8.67 -1.13
CA ARG A 59 -0.32 10.03 -1.69
C ARG A 59 -1.05 10.21 -3.01
N ARG A 60 -1.29 9.12 -3.75
CA ARG A 60 -2.06 9.11 -5.00
C ARG A 60 -3.58 8.95 -4.79
N GLY A 61 -4.07 9.19 -3.58
CA GLY A 61 -5.49 9.06 -3.21
C GLY A 61 -5.83 7.75 -2.52
N GLY A 62 -4.83 6.92 -2.19
CA GLY A 62 -5.02 5.66 -1.49
C GLY A 62 -5.77 4.60 -2.31
N ALA A 63 -6.31 3.60 -1.61
CA ALA A 63 -7.17 2.53 -2.15
C ALA A 63 -6.63 1.83 -3.41
N GLN A 64 -5.31 1.71 -3.53
CA GLN A 64 -4.61 1.19 -4.71
C GLN A 64 -3.29 0.52 -4.31
N TYR A 65 -2.68 -0.18 -5.26
CA TYR A 65 -1.30 -0.64 -5.12
C TYR A 65 -0.34 0.19 -5.97
N GLN A 66 0.94 0.20 -5.57
CA GLN A 66 2.03 0.73 -6.39
C GLN A 66 3.20 -0.27 -6.36
N LEU A 67 3.78 -0.50 -7.54
CA LEU A 67 5.07 -1.17 -7.67
C LEU A 67 6.17 -0.17 -7.39
N PHE A 68 7.21 -0.59 -6.67
CA PHE A 68 8.35 0.25 -6.42
C PHE A 68 8.96 0.74 -7.74
N ASN A 69 9.28 2.03 -7.76
CA ASN A 69 10.07 2.64 -8.80
C ASN A 69 11.09 3.53 -8.10
N PRO A 70 12.39 3.47 -8.43
CA PRO A 70 13.41 4.30 -7.82
C PRO A 70 13.10 5.81 -7.81
N ARG A 71 12.29 6.30 -8.77
CA ARG A 71 11.81 7.69 -8.82
C ARG A 71 10.84 8.07 -7.68
N MET A 72 10.28 7.09 -6.96
CA MET A 72 9.40 7.34 -5.80
C MET A 72 10.19 7.76 -4.55
N SER A 73 11.46 7.37 -4.46
CA SER A 73 12.34 7.55 -3.31
C SER A 73 12.66 9.02 -3.00
N GLU A 74 12.50 9.92 -3.98
CA GLU A 74 12.82 11.36 -3.85
C GLU A 74 11.84 12.11 -2.91
N ARG A 75 10.71 11.51 -2.54
CA ARG A 75 9.64 12.24 -1.81
C ARG A 75 9.32 11.68 -0.41
N VAL A 76 9.95 10.60 0.05
CA VAL A 76 9.48 9.84 1.22
C VAL A 76 10.10 10.26 2.57
N ALA A 77 10.87 11.34 2.62
CA ALA A 77 11.34 11.89 3.89
C ALA A 77 10.15 12.39 4.75
N LYS A 78 9.83 11.62 5.79
CA LYS A 78 8.91 11.93 6.90
C LYS A 78 7.42 11.88 6.58
N GLN A 79 6.76 10.81 7.00
CA GLN A 79 5.37 10.84 7.47
C GLN A 79 5.09 9.58 8.30
N GLY A 80 5.24 9.70 9.62
CA GLY A 80 4.57 8.80 10.56
C GLY A 80 3.11 9.26 10.63
N THR A 81 2.26 8.70 9.80
CA THR A 81 0.83 9.04 9.80
C THR A 81 0.05 7.83 10.27
N VAL A 82 -0.46 7.92 11.49
CA VAL A 82 -1.59 7.12 11.96
C VAL A 82 -2.80 7.67 11.21
N GLU A 83 -3.24 6.96 10.17
CA GLU A 83 -4.45 7.31 9.43
C GLU A 83 -5.66 6.89 10.27
N PHE A 84 -6.30 7.88 10.92
CA PHE A 84 -7.64 7.70 11.45
C PHE A 84 -8.62 7.74 10.28
N LEU A 85 -9.46 6.70 10.19
CA LEU A 85 -10.60 6.66 9.28
C LEU A 85 -11.58 7.75 9.72
N THR A 86 -11.58 8.89 9.03
CA THR A 86 -12.60 9.94 9.20
C THR A 86 -13.35 10.09 7.89
N GLY A 87 -14.66 9.84 7.92
CA GLY A 87 -15.59 10.04 6.81
C GLY A 87 -16.63 8.95 6.75
#